data_AF-A0A9D3YVK8-F1
#
_entry.id   AF-A0A9D3YVK8-F1
#
_cell.length_a   1.000
_cell.length_b   1.000
_cell.length_c   1.000
_cell.angle_alpha   90.00
_cell.angle_beta   90.00
_cell.angle_gamma   90.00
#
_symmetry.space_group_name_H-M   'P 1'
#
loop_
_entity.id
_entity.type
_entity.pdbx_description
1 polymer ?
#
loop_
_entity_poly.entity_id
_entity_poly.type
_entity_poly.pdbx_seq_one_letter_code
_entity_poly.pdbx_strand_id
1 'polypeptide(L)'
;MTRLGYGEEMRRWRVARYREYDRLKNADLSYTLITAGSKAEGLTCFLESDRDCLLLLKNVICLEAGINLYRIPDDLQVYRMDTHVYPGHCRLLLERLTSRCLKIIHNALCDNGNRDVLLSSSLLLDELSSLSAYAGQLLTAYTGQHEVVQHKCVGPSLLETILGSFHTDNVLALRCLCPSVLHRWAARPRHWPSPVKVQKVVTLGAILTTVGFKGSEFKHMEWRINFNNGEAELVNNLNDTQAKVYVILKMIIKDIIKPTNKEITSYILKNIVLWQAERNPQTRFSAYSLLHWLHDGLRELRTAIAKKHMPYYMIPERNLMETCGINNKLHRKWVADITDMLEEGPRVILRLEKIRKASVGSPEPMLWYSKKRMELEMLHLEAMKRTVECRYENEMLNYSDFVLNAIRFRSAEVLLEVQLQMIQEGCSVNDLIYIEDEMLM
;
A
#
# COMPACT_ATOMS: atom_id res chain seq x y z
N MET A 1 6.45 -6.98 25.23
CA MET A 1 5.53 -6.24 24.32
C MET A 1 6.25 -5.21 23.44
N THR A 2 7.41 -4.68 23.83
CA THR A 2 8.26 -3.77 23.01
C THR A 2 8.81 -4.39 21.72
N ARG A 3 8.68 -5.72 21.55
CA ARG A 3 9.15 -6.47 20.37
C ARG A 3 8.11 -6.68 19.26
N LEU A 4 6.85 -6.27 19.47
CA LEU A 4 5.76 -6.45 18.49
C LEU A 4 5.39 -5.12 17.84
N GLY A 5 5.91 -4.89 16.63
CA GLY A 5 5.72 -3.64 15.88
C GLY A 5 6.45 -2.43 16.49
N TYR A 6 6.26 -1.26 15.90
CA TYR A 6 6.83 0.00 16.39
C TYR A 6 5.81 0.77 17.25
N GLY A 7 6.32 1.50 18.24
CA GLY A 7 5.52 2.48 19.00
C GLY A 7 5.13 3.69 18.14
N GLU A 8 4.19 4.48 18.65
CA GLU A 8 3.59 5.64 17.98
C GLU A 8 4.61 6.63 17.41
N GLU A 9 5.60 7.01 18.21
CA GLU A 9 6.63 7.98 17.81
C GLU A 9 7.41 7.49 16.59
N MET A 10 7.92 6.26 16.64
CA MET A 10 8.69 5.67 15.55
C MET A 10 7.85 5.47 14.29
N ARG A 11 6.57 5.07 14.42
CA ARG A 11 5.65 5.01 13.27
C ARG A 11 5.51 6.38 12.61
N ARG A 12 5.27 7.43 13.39
CA ARG A 12 5.14 8.80 12.88
C ARG A 12 6.42 9.28 12.21
N TRP A 13 7.57 9.00 12.80
CA TRP A 13 8.87 9.34 12.25
C TRP A 13 9.08 8.66 10.89
N ARG A 14 8.81 7.34 10.78
CA ARG A 14 8.89 6.59 9.51
C ARG A 14 7.97 7.16 8.44
N VAL A 15 6.71 7.44 8.79
CA VAL A 15 5.73 8.05 7.87
C VAL A 15 6.22 9.40 7.37
N ALA A 16 6.78 10.24 8.26
CA ALA A 16 7.33 11.53 7.87
C ALA A 16 8.50 11.38 6.89
N ARG A 17 9.39 10.40 7.11
CA ARG A 17 10.56 10.16 6.25
C ARG A 17 10.21 9.60 4.89
N TYR A 18 9.27 8.65 4.79
CA TYR A 18 8.79 8.21 3.48
C TYR A 18 8.12 9.36 2.71
N ARG A 19 7.36 10.23 3.38
CA ARG A 19 6.76 11.41 2.73
C ARG A 19 7.80 12.43 2.27
N GLU A 20 8.87 12.64 3.03
CA GLU A 20 9.99 13.50 2.65
C GLU A 20 10.74 12.93 1.45
N TYR A 21 11.06 11.64 1.49
CA TYR A 21 11.66 10.90 0.37
C TYR A 21 10.82 11.02 -0.90
N ASP A 22 9.50 10.79 -0.81
CA ASP A 22 8.59 10.94 -1.94
C ASP A 22 8.59 12.38 -2.49
N ARG A 23 8.65 13.41 -1.65
CA ARG A 23 8.71 14.80 -2.11
C ARG A 23 9.98 15.08 -2.92
N LEU A 24 11.14 14.67 -2.40
CA LEU A 24 12.44 14.87 -3.04
C LEU A 24 12.52 14.13 -4.38
N LYS A 25 12.01 12.89 -4.43
CA LYS A 25 12.03 12.08 -5.66
C LYS A 25 11.18 12.66 -6.80
N ASN A 26 10.09 13.37 -6.47
CA ASN A 26 9.04 13.75 -7.44
C ASN A 26 9.13 15.17 -8.01
N ALA A 27 10.16 15.95 -7.64
CA ALA A 27 10.24 17.36 -8.02
C ALA A 27 10.25 17.58 -9.55
N ASP A 28 10.91 16.69 -10.31
CA ASP A 28 11.13 16.88 -11.77
C ASP A 28 10.38 15.87 -12.67
N LEU A 29 9.40 15.14 -12.14
CA LEU A 29 8.69 14.10 -12.90
C LEU A 29 7.31 14.58 -13.41
N SER A 30 6.91 14.13 -14.60
CA SER A 30 5.57 14.35 -15.18
C SER A 30 4.45 13.61 -14.43
N TYR A 31 4.82 12.72 -13.51
CA TYR A 31 3.95 11.99 -12.60
C TYR A 31 4.47 12.11 -11.16
N THR A 32 3.70 11.66 -10.19
CA THR A 32 4.11 11.58 -8.77
C THR A 32 4.12 10.12 -8.36
N LEU A 33 5.29 9.60 -7.95
CA LEU A 33 5.39 8.29 -7.32
C LEU A 33 5.22 8.43 -5.81
N ILE A 34 4.19 7.84 -5.26
CA ILE A 34 3.88 7.92 -3.83
C ILE A 34 4.11 6.55 -3.21
N THR A 35 4.93 6.49 -2.17
CA THR A 35 5.08 5.27 -1.35
C THR A 35 3.72 4.95 -0.74
N ALA A 36 3.28 3.69 -0.86
CA ALA A 36 1.99 3.22 -0.39
C ALA A 36 2.14 2.02 0.57
N GLY A 37 1.00 1.42 0.92
CA GLY A 37 0.94 0.20 1.71
C GLY A 37 1.55 0.31 3.10
N SER A 38 2.13 -0.78 3.58
CA SER A 38 2.68 -0.88 4.94
C SER A 38 3.80 0.13 5.20
N LYS A 39 4.55 0.53 4.15
CA LYS A 39 5.69 1.45 4.27
C LYS A 39 5.18 2.86 4.54
N ALA A 40 4.21 3.30 3.76
CA ALA A 40 3.53 4.58 3.93
C ALA A 40 2.78 4.70 5.27
N GLU A 41 2.41 3.58 5.87
CA GLU A 41 1.76 3.49 7.19
C GLU A 41 2.76 3.43 8.35
N GLY A 42 4.06 3.29 8.07
CA GLY A 42 5.12 3.13 9.09
C GLY A 42 5.06 1.78 9.82
N LEU A 43 4.44 0.76 9.23
CA LEU A 43 4.19 -0.55 9.85
C LEU A 43 5.08 -1.68 9.32
N THR A 44 5.87 -1.44 8.28
CA THR A 44 6.80 -2.44 7.69
C THR A 44 7.95 -2.82 8.60
N CYS A 45 8.48 -4.02 8.40
CA CYS A 45 9.75 -4.41 9.04
C CYS A 45 10.95 -3.72 8.37
N PHE A 46 12.09 -3.72 9.07
CA PHE A 46 13.36 -3.26 8.48
C PHE A 46 13.73 -4.18 7.31
N LEU A 47 14.18 -3.61 6.19
CA LEU A 47 14.52 -4.29 4.92
C LEU A 47 13.40 -5.09 4.25
N GLU A 48 12.12 -4.86 4.56
CA GLU A 48 11.02 -5.46 3.79
C GLU A 48 11.21 -5.13 2.30
N SER A 49 11.43 -6.17 1.49
CA SER A 49 11.83 -6.02 0.08
C SER A 49 10.69 -5.54 -0.80
N ASP A 50 9.46 -5.89 -0.42
CA ASP A 50 8.24 -5.52 -1.12
C ASP A 50 7.92 -4.02 -0.99
N ARG A 51 7.57 -3.37 -2.11
CA ARG A 51 7.31 -1.94 -2.21
C ARG A 51 6.01 -1.69 -2.95
N ASP A 52 4.98 -1.27 -2.23
CA ASP A 52 3.77 -0.72 -2.84
C ASP A 52 4.02 0.74 -3.25
N CYS A 53 3.77 1.08 -4.52
CA CYS A 53 3.85 2.45 -5.03
C CYS A 53 2.57 2.84 -5.79
N LEU A 54 2.16 4.10 -5.65
CA LEU A 54 1.14 4.70 -6.50
C LEU A 54 1.80 5.61 -7.53
N LEU A 55 1.49 5.40 -8.80
CA LEU A 55 1.93 6.23 -9.92
C LEU A 55 0.80 7.21 -10.28
N LEU A 56 0.85 8.43 -9.74
CA LEU A 56 -0.18 9.44 -9.93
C LEU A 56 0.13 10.35 -11.13
N LEU A 57 -0.72 10.33 -12.16
CA LEU A 57 -0.60 11.24 -13.32
C LEU A 57 -0.98 12.67 -12.92
N LYS A 58 -0.09 13.64 -13.18
CA LYS A 58 -0.29 15.05 -12.75
C LYS A 58 -1.21 15.83 -13.69
N ASN A 59 -1.31 15.43 -14.97
CA ASN A 59 -2.06 16.13 -16.01
C ASN A 59 -3.53 15.69 -16.11
N VAL A 60 -3.98 14.71 -15.33
CA VAL A 60 -5.34 14.18 -15.38
C VAL A 60 -6.10 14.47 -14.09
N ILE A 61 -7.36 14.88 -14.21
CA ILE A 61 -8.28 15.01 -13.09
C ILE A 61 -9.65 14.39 -13.42
N CYS A 62 -10.18 13.62 -12.48
CA CYS A 62 -11.48 13.00 -12.56
C CYS A 62 -12.46 13.71 -11.61
N LEU A 63 -13.65 14.02 -12.10
CA LEU A 63 -14.62 14.87 -11.40
C LEU A 63 -15.95 14.13 -11.23
N GLU A 64 -16.49 14.17 -10.03
CA GLU A 64 -17.89 13.82 -9.78
C GLU A 64 -18.84 14.76 -10.56
N ALA A 65 -20.02 14.22 -10.92
CA ALA A 65 -21.06 15.00 -11.60
C ALA A 65 -21.45 16.26 -10.81
N GLY A 66 -21.63 17.38 -11.52
CA GLY A 66 -22.02 18.67 -10.93
C GLY A 66 -20.85 19.56 -10.46
N ILE A 67 -19.60 19.11 -10.55
CA ILE A 67 -18.44 19.97 -10.28
C ILE A 67 -18.26 20.98 -11.43
N ASN A 68 -18.08 22.26 -11.06
CA ASN A 68 -17.89 23.35 -12.01
C ASN A 68 -16.48 23.32 -12.64
N LEU A 69 -16.43 23.17 -13.97
CA LEU A 69 -15.21 23.11 -14.77
C LEU A 69 -14.38 24.41 -14.77
N TYR A 70 -15.00 25.57 -14.56
CA TYR A 70 -14.28 26.87 -14.55
C TYR A 70 -13.23 26.99 -13.45
N ARG A 71 -13.27 26.12 -12.43
CA ARG A 71 -12.26 26.07 -11.36
C ARG A 71 -11.10 25.13 -11.66
N ILE A 72 -11.12 24.45 -12.81
CA ILE A 72 -10.16 23.42 -13.18
C ILE A 72 -9.18 23.98 -14.21
N PRO A 73 -7.86 23.98 -13.93
CA PRO A 73 -6.85 24.49 -14.87
C PRO A 73 -6.98 23.94 -16.29
N ASP A 74 -6.88 24.80 -17.29
CA ASP A 74 -7.19 24.48 -18.69
C ASP A 74 -6.22 23.49 -19.35
N ASP A 75 -5.04 23.31 -18.77
CA ASP A 75 -4.03 22.37 -19.27
C ASP A 75 -4.26 20.91 -18.84
N LEU A 76 -5.18 20.68 -17.90
CA LEU A 76 -5.53 19.34 -17.42
C LEU A 76 -6.53 18.62 -18.33
N GLN A 77 -6.29 17.34 -18.56
CA GLN A 77 -7.31 16.43 -19.10
C GLN A 77 -8.37 16.16 -18.04
N VAL A 78 -9.64 16.30 -18.43
CA VAL A 78 -10.76 16.18 -17.50
C VAL A 78 -11.64 15.02 -17.91
N TYR A 79 -11.94 14.16 -16.93
CA TYR A 79 -12.90 13.07 -17.06
C TYR A 79 -14.03 13.23 -16.05
N ARG A 80 -15.28 13.09 -16.50
CA ARG A 80 -16.44 12.99 -15.62
C ARG A 80 -16.60 11.55 -15.14
N MET A 81 -16.89 11.40 -13.87
CA MET A 81 -17.20 10.11 -13.26
C MET A 81 -18.68 9.79 -13.44
N ASP A 82 -18.96 8.65 -14.06
CA ASP A 82 -20.27 8.00 -13.99
C ASP A 82 -20.25 6.95 -12.88
N THR A 83 -20.99 7.21 -11.80
CA THR A 83 -21.05 6.39 -10.60
C THR A 83 -22.28 5.46 -10.57
N HIS A 84 -23.06 5.38 -11.66
CA HIS A 84 -24.17 4.43 -11.81
C HIS A 84 -23.69 2.99 -12.09
N VAL A 85 -22.69 2.55 -11.34
CA VAL A 85 -22.09 1.22 -11.37
C VAL A 85 -21.99 0.68 -9.94
N TYR A 86 -21.31 -0.47 -9.75
CA TYR A 86 -21.12 -1.05 -8.42
C TYR A 86 -20.47 -0.05 -7.44
N PRO A 87 -20.94 0.04 -6.17
CA PRO A 87 -20.46 1.02 -5.20
C PRO A 87 -18.93 1.10 -5.08
N GLY A 88 -18.41 2.33 -5.07
CA GLY A 88 -16.98 2.60 -5.02
C GLY A 88 -16.23 2.32 -6.32
N HIS A 89 -16.95 2.15 -7.43
CA HIS A 89 -16.41 2.14 -8.78
C HIS A 89 -17.09 3.23 -9.63
N CYS A 90 -16.49 3.56 -10.77
CA CYS A 90 -17.04 4.49 -11.75
C CYS A 90 -16.53 4.18 -13.15
N ARG A 91 -17.21 4.71 -14.17
CA ARG A 91 -16.65 4.85 -15.53
C ARG A 91 -16.18 6.29 -15.72
N LEU A 92 -15.23 6.49 -16.63
CA LEU A 92 -14.63 7.80 -16.89
C LEU A 92 -14.99 8.28 -18.29
N LEU A 93 -15.87 9.27 -18.37
CA LEU A 93 -16.28 9.93 -19.61
C LEU A 93 -15.36 11.11 -19.88
N LEU A 94 -14.85 11.21 -21.11
CA LEU A 94 -13.98 12.30 -21.52
C LEU A 94 -14.78 13.60 -21.63
N GLU A 95 -14.35 14.62 -20.88
CA GLU A 95 -14.94 15.97 -20.94
C GLU A 95 -14.06 16.95 -21.68
N ARG A 96 -12.76 16.90 -21.39
CA ARG A 96 -11.78 17.80 -21.99
C ARG A 96 -10.51 17.04 -22.29
N LEU A 97 -10.18 16.95 -23.57
CA LEU A 97 -8.88 16.51 -24.05
C LEU A 97 -8.01 17.73 -24.31
N THR A 98 -6.74 17.68 -23.89
CA THR A 98 -5.78 18.76 -24.14
C THR A 98 -4.63 18.27 -25.01
N SER A 99 -3.90 19.18 -25.64
CA SER A 99 -2.73 18.85 -26.47
C SER A 99 -1.60 18.16 -25.70
N ARG A 100 -1.61 18.24 -24.36
CA ARG A 100 -0.69 17.56 -23.44
C ARG A 100 -1.16 16.15 -23.05
N CYS A 101 -2.11 15.58 -23.77
CA CYS A 101 -2.57 14.21 -23.53
C CYS A 101 -1.40 13.23 -23.74
N LEU A 102 -1.18 12.34 -22.77
CA LEU A 102 -0.16 11.30 -22.89
C LEU A 102 -0.63 10.25 -23.90
N LYS A 103 0.31 9.71 -24.68
CA LYS A 103 0.01 8.66 -25.67
C LYS A 103 -0.69 7.44 -25.06
N ILE A 104 -0.26 7.02 -23.87
CA ILE A 104 -0.89 5.92 -23.12
C ILE A 104 -2.37 6.19 -22.80
N ILE A 105 -2.73 7.45 -22.51
CA ILE A 105 -4.10 7.86 -22.23
C ILE A 105 -4.90 7.84 -23.53
N HIS A 106 -4.35 8.44 -24.58
CA HIS A 106 -4.99 8.49 -25.90
C HIS A 106 -5.30 7.10 -26.44
N ASN A 107 -4.36 6.17 -26.34
CA ASN A 107 -4.53 4.78 -26.80
C ASN A 107 -5.57 3.99 -25.99
N ALA A 108 -5.86 4.42 -24.76
CA ALA A 108 -6.84 3.80 -23.88
C ALA A 108 -8.26 4.40 -24.00
N LEU A 109 -8.47 5.36 -24.92
CA LEU A 109 -9.79 5.92 -25.19
C LEU A 109 -10.62 4.99 -26.07
N CYS A 110 -11.86 4.74 -25.66
CA CYS A 110 -12.82 3.91 -26.39
C CYS A 110 -14.09 4.70 -26.70
N ASP A 111 -14.62 4.58 -27.92
CA ASP A 111 -15.97 5.03 -28.24
C ASP A 111 -16.99 4.00 -27.73
N ASN A 112 -18.02 4.47 -27.00
CA ASN A 112 -19.08 3.63 -26.48
C ASN A 112 -20.32 3.57 -27.40
N GLY A 113 -20.22 4.00 -28.66
CA GLY A 113 -21.29 3.96 -29.66
C GLY A 113 -22.40 4.99 -29.47
N ASN A 114 -22.43 5.69 -28.33
CA ASN A 114 -23.41 6.73 -27.98
C ASN A 114 -22.82 8.14 -28.02
N ARG A 115 -21.74 8.38 -28.80
CA ARG A 115 -20.96 9.64 -28.87
C ARG A 115 -20.14 9.99 -27.64
N ASP A 116 -20.26 9.23 -26.56
CA ASP A 116 -19.41 9.36 -25.37
C ASP A 116 -18.10 8.58 -25.56
N VAL A 117 -16.98 9.25 -25.31
CA VAL A 117 -15.66 8.63 -25.27
C VAL A 117 -15.31 8.28 -23.83
N LEU A 118 -14.97 7.02 -23.57
CA LEU A 118 -14.61 6.49 -22.26
C LEU A 118 -13.10 6.24 -22.17
N LEU A 119 -12.55 6.35 -20.95
CA LEU A 119 -11.19 5.88 -20.66
C LEU A 119 -11.22 4.46 -20.08
N SER A 120 -10.74 3.49 -20.85
CA SER A 120 -10.66 2.09 -20.40
C SER A 120 -9.54 1.89 -19.38
N SER A 121 -9.87 1.29 -18.24
CA SER A 121 -8.89 0.96 -17.20
C SER A 121 -7.97 -0.18 -17.62
N SER A 122 -8.48 -1.17 -18.35
CA SER A 122 -7.68 -2.31 -18.83
C SER A 122 -6.73 -1.89 -19.95
N LEU A 123 -7.20 -1.15 -20.95
CA LEU A 123 -6.34 -0.72 -22.06
C LEU A 123 -5.20 0.18 -21.55
N LEU A 124 -5.50 1.06 -20.58
CA LEU A 124 -4.46 1.90 -19.99
C LEU A 124 -3.42 1.09 -19.20
N LEU A 125 -3.86 0.05 -18.49
CA LEU A 125 -2.96 -0.87 -17.79
C LEU A 125 -2.09 -1.66 -18.77
N ASP A 126 -2.68 -2.13 -19.89
CA ASP A 126 -1.96 -2.84 -20.95
C ASP A 126 -0.89 -1.93 -21.58
N GLU A 127 -1.23 -0.68 -21.93
CA GLU A 127 -0.28 0.30 -22.45
C GLU A 127 0.88 0.57 -21.47
N LEU A 128 0.58 0.70 -20.18
CA LEU A 128 1.59 0.89 -19.14
C LEU A 128 2.49 -0.36 -19.00
N SER A 129 1.90 -1.55 -19.06
CA SER A 129 2.65 -2.81 -19.02
C SER A 129 3.59 -2.94 -20.22
N SER A 130 3.13 -2.59 -21.42
CA SER A 130 3.98 -2.58 -22.63
C SER A 130 5.12 -1.57 -22.52
N LEU A 131 4.84 -0.36 -22.01
CA LEU A 131 5.86 0.67 -21.83
C LEU A 131 6.93 0.24 -20.81
N SER A 132 6.51 -0.34 -19.69
CA SER A 132 7.45 -0.82 -18.66
C SER A 132 8.30 -2.00 -19.16
N ALA A 133 7.70 -2.95 -19.89
CA ALA A 133 8.44 -4.03 -20.53
C ALA A 133 9.51 -3.51 -21.52
N TYR A 134 9.16 -2.50 -22.33
CA TYR A 134 10.11 -1.84 -23.23
C TYR A 134 11.24 -1.13 -22.46
N ALA A 135 10.91 -0.40 -21.39
CA ALA A 135 11.91 0.25 -20.54
C ALA A 135 12.87 -0.77 -19.90
N GLY A 136 12.37 -1.91 -19.43
CA GLY A 136 13.19 -3.00 -18.90
C GLY A 136 14.15 -3.62 -19.92
N GLN A 137 13.73 -3.74 -21.19
CA GLN A 137 14.61 -4.20 -22.27
C GLN A 137 15.76 -3.22 -22.54
N LEU A 138 15.44 -1.91 -22.61
CA LEU A 138 16.47 -0.88 -22.74
C LEU A 138 17.45 -0.93 -21.57
N LEU A 139 16.94 -1.04 -20.34
CA LEU A 139 17.75 -1.14 -19.13
C LEU A 139 18.75 -2.31 -19.18
N THR A 140 18.27 -3.47 -19.63
CA THR A 140 19.09 -4.68 -19.81
C THR A 140 20.19 -4.44 -20.84
N ALA A 141 19.86 -3.78 -21.96
CA ALA A 141 20.81 -3.46 -23.01
C ALA A 141 21.89 -2.46 -22.55
N TYR A 142 21.53 -1.47 -21.73
CA TYR A 142 22.47 -0.46 -21.23
C TYR A 142 23.42 -0.98 -20.15
N THR A 143 23.00 -1.90 -19.29
CA THR A 143 23.81 -2.35 -18.14
C THR A 143 24.73 -3.51 -18.42
N GLY A 144 24.51 -4.25 -19.50
CA GLY A 144 25.24 -5.50 -19.79
C GLY A 144 25.02 -6.60 -18.76
N GLN A 145 24.17 -6.39 -17.76
CA GLN A 145 23.73 -7.39 -16.80
C GLN A 145 22.33 -7.83 -17.19
N HIS A 146 22.09 -9.14 -17.19
CA HIS A 146 20.73 -9.70 -17.20
C HIS A 146 20.05 -9.39 -15.86
N GLU A 147 19.83 -8.11 -15.54
CA GLU A 147 18.89 -7.74 -14.50
C GLU A 147 17.52 -8.22 -14.99
N VAL A 148 17.08 -9.39 -14.54
CA VAL A 148 15.81 -9.98 -15.00
C VAL A 148 14.68 -9.12 -14.44
N VAL A 149 14.30 -8.07 -15.17
CA VAL A 149 13.13 -7.26 -14.84
C VAL A 149 11.89 -8.02 -15.31
N GLN A 150 11.30 -8.81 -14.41
CA GLN A 150 10.02 -9.45 -14.69
C GLN A 150 8.89 -8.45 -14.46
N HIS A 151 8.03 -8.35 -15.46
CA HIS A 151 6.83 -7.53 -15.42
C HIS A 151 5.61 -8.44 -15.40
N LYS A 152 4.74 -8.26 -14.41
CA LYS A 152 3.49 -9.02 -14.33
C LYS A 152 2.36 -8.13 -13.83
N CYS A 153 1.27 -8.09 -14.58
CA CYS A 153 0.05 -7.46 -14.08
C CYS A 153 -0.63 -8.38 -13.05
N VAL A 154 -0.90 -7.86 -11.85
CA VAL A 154 -1.62 -8.55 -10.77
C VAL A 154 -2.72 -7.65 -10.23
N GLY A 155 -3.95 -7.82 -10.73
CA GLY A 155 -5.04 -6.91 -10.40
C GLY A 155 -4.73 -5.49 -10.94
N PRO A 156 -4.78 -4.42 -10.11
CA PRO A 156 -4.41 -3.08 -10.55
C PRO A 156 -2.89 -2.82 -10.57
N SER A 157 -2.05 -3.73 -10.06
CA SER A 157 -0.61 -3.50 -9.97
C SER A 157 0.14 -4.04 -11.16
N LEU A 158 1.17 -3.31 -11.56
CA LEU A 158 2.28 -3.77 -12.36
C LEU A 158 3.42 -4.15 -11.40
N LEU A 159 3.59 -5.45 -11.20
CA LEU A 159 4.65 -6.02 -10.39
C LEU A 159 5.95 -5.97 -11.20
N GLU A 160 6.94 -5.27 -10.68
CA GLU A 160 8.31 -5.20 -11.17
C GLU A 160 9.22 -5.96 -10.21
N THR A 161 9.93 -6.96 -10.71
CA THR A 161 10.94 -7.68 -9.94
C THR A 161 12.33 -7.34 -10.45
N ILE A 162 13.18 -6.79 -9.59
CA ILE A 162 14.53 -6.34 -9.91
C ILE A 162 15.52 -7.25 -9.17
N LEU A 163 16.54 -7.73 -9.88
CA LEU A 163 17.63 -8.58 -9.33
C LEU A 163 17.13 -9.85 -8.61
N GLY A 164 15.91 -10.32 -8.90
CA GLY A 164 15.31 -11.51 -8.28
C GLY A 164 14.90 -11.37 -6.81
N SER A 165 15.18 -10.24 -6.16
CA SER A 165 14.98 -10.05 -4.72
C SER A 165 14.20 -8.78 -4.33
N PHE A 166 14.10 -7.80 -5.23
CA PHE A 166 13.35 -6.57 -4.98
C PHE A 166 12.05 -6.57 -5.76
N HIS A 167 10.92 -6.54 -5.05
CA HIS A 167 9.59 -6.50 -5.63
C HIS A 167 8.99 -5.11 -5.45
N THR A 168 8.50 -4.51 -6.53
CA THR A 168 7.75 -3.25 -6.49
C THR A 168 6.40 -3.44 -7.17
N ASP A 169 5.33 -3.27 -6.41
CA ASP A 169 3.96 -3.22 -6.91
C ASP A 169 3.59 -1.78 -7.26
N ASN A 170 3.65 -1.45 -8.55
CA ASN A 170 3.28 -0.12 -9.04
C ASN A 170 1.80 -0.10 -9.45
N VAL A 171 1.00 0.77 -8.84
CA VAL A 171 -0.42 0.93 -9.19
C VAL A 171 -0.63 2.30 -9.83
N LEU A 172 -1.09 2.32 -11.08
CA LEU A 172 -1.47 3.57 -11.75
C LEU A 172 -2.68 4.20 -11.07
N ALA A 173 -2.60 5.50 -10.85
CA ALA A 173 -3.62 6.28 -10.18
C ALA A 173 -3.92 7.60 -10.90
N LEU A 174 -5.21 7.98 -10.90
CA LEU A 174 -5.68 9.30 -11.34
C LEU A 174 -6.24 10.08 -10.14
N ARG A 175 -6.01 11.39 -10.11
CA ARG A 175 -6.57 12.26 -9.08
C ARG A 175 -8.09 12.37 -9.26
N CYS A 176 -8.84 12.29 -8.16
CA CYS A 176 -10.29 12.28 -8.18
C CYS A 176 -10.89 13.25 -7.16
N LEU A 177 -11.86 14.05 -7.61
CA LEU A 177 -12.71 14.88 -6.75
C LEU A 177 -14.09 14.22 -6.61
N CYS A 178 -14.32 13.54 -5.50
CA CYS A 178 -15.60 12.91 -5.14
C CYS A 178 -16.16 13.45 -3.81
N PRO A 179 -16.55 14.74 -3.75
CA PRO A 179 -17.00 15.38 -2.53
C PRO A 179 -18.20 14.67 -1.89
N SER A 180 -19.13 14.08 -2.67
CA SER A 180 -20.29 13.39 -2.08
C SER A 180 -19.88 12.25 -1.14
N VAL A 181 -18.91 11.44 -1.55
CA VAL A 181 -18.41 10.29 -0.79
C VAL A 181 -17.69 10.77 0.47
N LEU A 182 -16.80 11.77 0.31
CA LEU A 182 -16.04 12.32 1.43
C LEU A 182 -16.92 13.04 2.46
N HIS A 183 -17.94 13.78 2.01
CA HIS A 183 -18.89 14.43 2.90
C HIS A 183 -19.75 13.42 3.65
N ARG A 184 -20.27 12.39 2.98
CA ARG A 184 -21.02 11.29 3.63
C ARG A 184 -20.14 10.58 4.66
N TRP A 185 -18.89 10.29 4.28
CA TRP A 185 -17.91 9.72 5.19
C TRP A 185 -17.72 10.65 6.38
N ALA A 186 -17.43 11.93 6.19
CA ALA A 186 -17.14 12.93 7.23
C ALA A 186 -18.31 13.16 8.20
N ALA A 187 -19.55 13.11 7.70
CA ALA A 187 -20.76 13.34 8.47
C ALA A 187 -21.13 12.20 9.44
N ARG A 188 -20.45 11.04 9.39
CA ARG A 188 -20.76 9.92 10.29
C ARG A 188 -20.57 10.30 11.77
N PRO A 189 -21.52 9.92 12.65
CA PRO A 189 -21.38 10.13 14.09
C PRO A 189 -20.25 9.26 14.63
N ARG A 190 -19.22 9.89 15.23
CA ARG A 190 -18.05 9.18 15.77
C ARG A 190 -17.32 10.00 16.83
N HIS A 191 -16.50 9.30 17.60
CA HIS A 191 -15.54 9.90 18.54
C HIS A 191 -14.08 9.81 18.04
N TRP A 192 -13.82 8.92 17.10
CA TRP A 192 -12.53 8.77 16.43
C TRP A 192 -12.73 8.64 14.92
N PRO A 193 -11.85 9.25 14.10
CA PRO A 193 -10.79 10.16 14.51
C PRO A 193 -11.35 11.53 14.92
N SER A 194 -10.52 12.42 15.47
CA SER A 194 -10.98 13.76 15.86
C SER A 194 -11.45 14.59 14.65
N PRO A 195 -12.30 15.61 14.83
CA PRO A 195 -12.81 16.42 13.72
C PRO A 195 -11.71 17.03 12.83
N VAL A 196 -10.60 17.47 13.43
CA VAL A 196 -9.43 17.99 12.68
C VAL A 196 -8.84 16.93 11.76
N LYS A 197 -8.79 15.67 12.22
CA LYS A 197 -8.27 14.55 11.44
C LYS A 197 -9.27 14.10 10.36
N VAL A 198 -10.58 14.15 10.64
CA VAL A 198 -11.63 13.98 9.63
C VAL A 198 -11.44 14.98 8.50
N GLN A 199 -11.30 16.27 8.83
CA GLN A 199 -11.09 17.32 7.82
C GLN A 199 -9.81 17.07 7.02
N LYS A 200 -8.72 16.68 7.69
CA LYS A 200 -7.48 16.33 7.00
C LYS A 200 -7.68 15.18 6.00
N VAL A 201 -8.38 14.12 6.37
CA VAL A 201 -8.69 13.00 5.45
C VAL A 201 -9.50 13.50 4.25
N VAL A 202 -10.49 14.36 4.44
CA VAL A 202 -11.26 14.99 3.34
C VAL A 202 -10.36 15.78 2.40
N THR A 203 -9.42 16.57 2.94
CA THR A 203 -8.50 17.37 2.10
C THR A 203 -7.48 16.55 1.31
N LEU A 204 -7.17 15.33 1.75
CA LEU A 204 -6.24 14.44 1.03
C LEU A 204 -6.86 13.88 -0.25
N GLY A 205 -8.19 13.95 -0.40
CA GLY A 205 -8.91 13.59 -1.63
C GLY A 205 -8.94 12.09 -1.92
N ALA A 206 -9.45 11.76 -3.10
CA ALA A 206 -9.54 10.40 -3.60
C ALA A 206 -8.64 10.19 -4.82
N ILE A 207 -8.40 8.93 -5.12
CA ILE A 207 -7.74 8.49 -6.35
C ILE A 207 -8.55 7.38 -7.02
N LEU A 208 -8.39 7.26 -8.33
CA LEU A 208 -8.92 6.14 -9.11
C LEU A 208 -7.79 5.21 -9.52
N THR A 209 -7.96 3.90 -9.35
CA THR A 209 -7.00 2.88 -9.81
C THR A 209 -7.57 2.05 -10.94
N THR A 210 -6.70 1.53 -11.81
CA THR A 210 -7.01 0.75 -13.02
C THR A 210 -7.55 -0.66 -12.71
N VAL A 211 -8.67 -0.76 -12.01
CA VAL A 211 -9.38 -2.02 -11.77
C VAL A 211 -10.86 -1.78 -11.66
N GLY A 212 -11.65 -2.53 -12.44
CA GLY A 212 -13.10 -2.53 -12.34
C GLY A 212 -13.65 -3.57 -11.37
N PHE A 213 -14.96 -3.54 -11.17
CA PHE A 213 -15.61 -4.50 -10.30
C PHE A 213 -15.62 -5.89 -10.95
N LYS A 214 -15.07 -6.91 -10.27
CA LYS A 214 -14.91 -8.26 -10.85
C LYS A 214 -16.22 -8.86 -11.39
N GLY A 215 -17.36 -8.55 -10.75
CA GLY A 215 -18.69 -9.02 -11.14
C GLY A 215 -19.39 -8.21 -12.22
N SER A 216 -18.77 -7.12 -12.71
CA SER A 216 -19.32 -6.31 -13.79
C SER A 216 -18.93 -6.86 -15.17
N GLU A 217 -19.86 -6.83 -16.11
CA GLU A 217 -19.60 -7.08 -17.53
C GLU A 217 -18.65 -6.02 -18.12
N PHE A 218 -18.75 -4.78 -17.63
CA PHE A 218 -17.97 -3.63 -18.09
C PHE A 218 -16.73 -3.37 -17.23
N LYS A 219 -16.26 -4.36 -16.47
CA LYS A 219 -15.10 -4.23 -15.56
C LYS A 219 -13.81 -3.70 -16.22
N HIS A 220 -13.66 -3.89 -17.52
CA HIS A 220 -12.51 -3.43 -18.30
C HIS A 220 -12.55 -1.91 -18.60
N MET A 221 -13.70 -1.27 -18.40
CA MET A 221 -13.89 0.19 -18.51
C MET A 221 -14.07 0.87 -17.15
N GLU A 222 -14.23 0.08 -16.09
CA GLU A 222 -14.49 0.59 -14.75
C GLU A 222 -13.21 0.85 -13.97
N TRP A 223 -13.30 1.84 -13.08
CA TRP A 223 -12.23 2.31 -12.22
C TRP A 223 -12.65 2.21 -10.76
N ARG A 224 -11.73 1.88 -9.87
CA ARG A 224 -12.01 1.78 -8.42
C ARG A 224 -11.62 3.06 -7.71
N ILE A 225 -12.54 3.60 -6.92
CA ILE A 225 -12.32 4.75 -6.03
C ILE A 225 -11.58 4.28 -4.78
N ASN A 226 -10.47 4.92 -4.44
CA ASN A 226 -9.67 4.64 -3.26
C ASN A 226 -9.24 5.93 -2.56
N PHE A 227 -8.86 5.79 -1.29
CA PHE A 227 -8.48 6.90 -0.42
C PHE A 227 -7.12 6.65 0.24
N ASN A 228 -6.14 6.13 -0.50
CA ASN A 228 -4.87 5.64 0.05
C ASN A 228 -4.19 6.63 1.02
N ASN A 229 -4.10 7.90 0.66
CA ASN A 229 -3.53 8.94 1.54
C ASN A 229 -4.37 9.16 2.80
N GLY A 230 -5.70 9.18 2.66
CA GLY A 230 -6.64 9.28 3.78
C GLY A 230 -6.59 8.07 4.71
N GLU A 231 -6.53 6.86 4.15
CA GLU A 231 -6.34 5.61 4.90
C GLU A 231 -5.02 5.59 5.65
N ALA A 232 -3.92 5.97 5.00
CA ALA A 232 -2.61 6.06 5.65
C ALA A 232 -2.63 7.07 6.80
N GLU A 233 -3.32 8.21 6.63
CA GLU A 233 -3.54 9.16 7.73
C GLU A 233 -4.36 8.52 8.85
N LEU A 234 -5.44 7.80 8.56
CA LEU A 234 -6.24 7.11 9.58
C LEU A 234 -5.42 6.07 10.37
N VAL A 235 -4.63 5.24 9.68
CA VAL A 235 -3.74 4.26 10.30
C VAL A 235 -2.69 4.94 11.18
N ASN A 236 -2.15 6.08 10.74
CA ASN A 236 -1.21 6.87 11.53
C ASN A 236 -1.84 7.54 12.77
N ASN A 237 -3.18 7.65 12.82
CA ASN A 237 -3.93 8.15 13.98
C ASN A 237 -4.45 7.02 14.89
N LEU A 238 -4.13 5.77 14.61
CA LEU A 238 -4.34 4.67 15.55
C LEU A 238 -3.39 4.82 16.74
N ASN A 239 -3.93 4.59 17.94
CA ASN A 239 -3.11 4.48 19.14
C ASN A 239 -2.28 3.19 19.12
N ASP A 240 -1.33 3.07 20.04
CA ASP A 240 -0.42 1.93 20.12
C ASP A 240 -1.10 0.58 20.23
N THR A 241 -2.19 0.47 21.00
CA THR A 241 -2.92 -0.78 21.15
C THR A 241 -3.55 -1.19 19.82
N GLN A 242 -4.26 -0.27 19.14
CA GLN A 242 -4.90 -0.52 17.86
C GLN A 242 -3.89 -0.86 16.76
N ALA A 243 -2.77 -0.15 16.70
CA ALA A 243 -1.70 -0.43 15.75
C ALA A 243 -1.10 -1.83 15.97
N LYS A 244 -0.90 -2.23 17.25
CA LYS A 244 -0.43 -3.59 17.59
C LYS A 244 -1.44 -4.66 17.23
N VAL A 245 -2.74 -4.44 17.45
CA VAL A 245 -3.80 -5.35 16.98
C VAL A 245 -3.69 -5.54 15.47
N TYR A 246 -3.58 -4.46 14.70
CA TYR A 246 -3.45 -4.54 13.25
C TYR A 246 -2.20 -5.33 12.82
N VAL A 247 -1.03 -5.05 13.41
CA VAL A 247 0.21 -5.77 13.11
C VAL A 247 0.09 -7.26 13.43
N ILE A 248 -0.45 -7.63 14.60
CA ILE A 248 -0.60 -9.04 14.99
C ILE A 248 -1.60 -9.75 14.06
N LEU A 249 -2.73 -9.12 13.71
CA LEU A 249 -3.67 -9.69 12.74
C LEU A 249 -3.00 -9.91 11.38
N LYS A 250 -2.17 -8.97 10.91
CA LYS A 250 -1.39 -9.14 9.67
C LYS A 250 -0.44 -10.33 9.73
N MET A 251 0.22 -10.53 10.87
CA MET A 251 1.08 -11.70 11.10
C MET A 251 0.28 -13.00 11.08
N ILE A 252 -0.88 -13.05 11.75
CA ILE A 252 -1.79 -14.20 11.69
C ILE A 252 -2.19 -14.50 10.24
N ILE A 253 -2.52 -13.47 9.45
CA ILE A 253 -2.79 -13.67 8.02
C ILE A 253 -1.56 -14.22 7.29
N LYS A 254 -0.38 -13.60 7.44
CA LYS A 254 0.84 -14.01 6.73
C LYS A 254 1.21 -15.46 7.05
N ASP A 255 1.27 -15.81 8.33
CA ASP A 255 1.91 -17.04 8.80
C ASP A 255 0.91 -18.20 8.85
N ILE A 256 -0.38 -17.94 9.10
CA ILE A 256 -1.38 -18.98 9.35
C ILE A 256 -2.40 -19.10 8.22
N ILE A 257 -2.93 -17.99 7.71
CA ILE A 257 -4.07 -17.99 6.77
C ILE A 257 -3.59 -18.05 5.31
N LYS A 258 -2.65 -17.19 4.90
CA LYS A 258 -2.14 -17.08 3.53
C LYS A 258 -1.67 -18.41 2.90
N PRO A 259 -1.03 -19.33 3.65
CA PRO A 259 -0.66 -20.64 3.10
C PRO A 259 -1.84 -21.44 2.54
N THR A 260 -3.05 -21.22 3.04
CA THR A 260 -4.27 -21.95 2.62
C THR A 260 -5.32 -21.06 1.97
N ASN A 261 -5.20 -19.73 2.08
CA ASN A 261 -6.18 -18.76 1.63
C ASN A 261 -5.52 -17.44 1.19
N LYS A 262 -5.51 -17.19 -0.12
CA LYS A 262 -4.93 -15.97 -0.71
C LYS A 262 -5.90 -14.79 -0.80
N GLU A 263 -7.18 -15.01 -0.47
CA GLU A 263 -8.27 -14.05 -0.71
C GLU A 263 -8.52 -13.16 0.50
N ILE A 264 -8.21 -13.64 1.71
CA ILE A 264 -8.17 -12.79 2.89
C ILE A 264 -6.88 -11.97 2.87
N THR A 265 -7.04 -10.66 2.68
CA THR A 265 -5.93 -9.72 2.58
C THR A 265 -5.74 -8.90 3.86
N SER A 266 -4.56 -8.31 4.02
CA SER A 266 -4.30 -7.31 5.06
C SER A 266 -5.22 -6.09 4.95
N TYR A 267 -5.76 -5.82 3.75
CA TYR A 267 -6.71 -4.74 3.52
C TYR A 267 -8.06 -4.97 4.22
N ILE A 268 -8.53 -6.21 4.30
CA ILE A 268 -9.73 -6.57 5.09
C ILE A 268 -9.47 -6.28 6.57
N LEU A 269 -8.31 -6.66 7.10
CA LEU A 269 -7.95 -6.41 8.50
C LEU A 269 -7.83 -4.93 8.82
N LYS A 270 -7.27 -4.14 7.91
CA LYS A 270 -7.20 -2.68 8.05
C LYS A 270 -8.60 -2.13 8.31
N ASN A 271 -9.57 -2.56 7.50
CA ASN A 271 -10.96 -2.11 7.63
C ASN A 271 -11.61 -2.56 8.94
N ILE A 272 -11.35 -3.80 9.40
CA ILE A 272 -11.79 -4.26 10.73
C ILE A 272 -11.27 -3.32 11.82
N VAL A 273 -9.96 -3.04 11.83
CA VAL A 273 -9.35 -2.20 12.86
C VAL A 273 -9.88 -0.75 12.80
N LEU A 274 -10.06 -0.18 11.61
CA LEU A 274 -10.66 1.15 11.44
C LEU A 274 -12.09 1.19 11.96
N TRP A 275 -12.90 0.18 11.66
CA TRP A 275 -14.27 0.07 12.20
C TRP A 275 -14.29 -0.10 13.72
N GLN A 276 -13.39 -0.91 14.29
CA GLN A 276 -13.25 -1.05 15.74
C GLN A 276 -12.89 0.28 16.40
N ALA A 277 -11.96 1.03 15.81
CA ALA A 277 -11.54 2.33 16.32
C ALA A 277 -12.68 3.37 16.27
N GLU A 278 -13.48 3.40 15.21
CA GLU A 278 -14.62 4.32 15.08
C GLU A 278 -15.76 3.98 16.07
N ARG A 279 -16.07 2.68 16.27
CA ARG A 279 -17.22 2.20 17.06
C ARG A 279 -17.00 2.20 18.57
N ASN A 280 -15.77 2.32 19.04
CA ASN A 280 -15.45 2.16 20.46
C ASN A 280 -14.74 3.41 21.02
N PRO A 281 -15.01 3.77 22.30
CA PRO A 281 -14.26 4.82 22.97
C PRO A 281 -12.76 4.54 22.99
N GLN A 282 -11.95 5.56 22.70
CA GLN A 282 -10.50 5.42 22.63
C GLN A 282 -9.87 4.99 23.97
N THR A 283 -10.51 5.34 25.09
CA THR A 283 -10.10 4.95 26.45
C THR A 283 -10.11 3.44 26.68
N ARG A 284 -10.84 2.66 25.88
CA ARG A 284 -10.88 1.19 25.99
C ARG A 284 -9.68 0.50 25.34
N PHE A 285 -8.85 1.22 24.58
CA PHE A 285 -7.70 0.65 23.88
C PHE A 285 -6.41 0.86 24.67
N SER A 286 -6.14 -0.04 25.61
CA SER A 286 -4.91 -0.05 26.41
C SER A 286 -4.10 -1.33 26.19
N ALA A 287 -2.84 -1.33 26.64
CA ALA A 287 -1.98 -2.51 26.61
C ALA A 287 -2.63 -3.72 27.29
N TYR A 288 -3.41 -3.51 28.35
CA TYR A 288 -4.14 -4.58 29.07
C TYR A 288 -5.29 -5.18 28.26
N SER A 289 -5.87 -4.41 27.33
CA SER A 289 -6.95 -4.87 26.45
C SER A 289 -6.48 -5.42 25.10
N LEU A 290 -5.16 -5.48 24.83
CA LEU A 290 -4.62 -5.86 23.53
C LEU A 290 -5.16 -7.21 23.02
N LEU A 291 -5.15 -8.23 23.88
CA LEU A 291 -5.62 -9.57 23.52
C LEU A 291 -7.14 -9.62 23.32
N HIS A 292 -7.89 -8.83 24.08
CA HIS A 292 -9.34 -8.69 23.89
C HIS A 292 -9.66 -8.12 22.50
N TRP A 293 -9.00 -7.04 22.10
CA TRP A 293 -9.21 -6.44 20.78
C TRP A 293 -8.72 -7.32 19.63
N LEU A 294 -7.63 -8.07 19.83
CA LEU A 294 -7.18 -9.06 18.86
C LEU A 294 -8.23 -10.16 18.63
N HIS A 295 -8.75 -10.73 19.72
CA HIS A 295 -9.80 -11.73 19.67
C HIS A 295 -11.07 -11.18 19.00
N ASP A 296 -11.48 -9.96 19.35
CA ASP A 296 -12.63 -9.30 18.73
C ASP A 296 -12.41 -9.04 17.23
N GLY A 297 -11.18 -8.69 16.80
CA GLY A 297 -10.82 -8.56 15.39
C GLY A 297 -10.92 -9.88 14.62
N LEU A 298 -10.47 -10.99 15.21
CA LEU A 298 -10.64 -12.34 14.63
C LEU A 298 -12.11 -12.75 14.56
N ARG A 299 -12.91 -12.41 15.58
CA ARG A 299 -14.36 -12.65 15.59
C ARG A 299 -15.07 -11.87 14.47
N GLU A 300 -14.68 -10.62 14.26
CA GLU A 300 -15.17 -9.81 13.15
C GLU A 300 -14.77 -10.38 11.79
N LEU A 301 -13.51 -10.83 11.64
CA LEU A 301 -13.06 -11.51 10.43
C LEU A 301 -13.86 -12.77 10.15
N ARG A 302 -14.06 -13.65 11.14
CA ARG A 302 -14.90 -14.85 11.02
C ARG A 302 -16.31 -14.48 10.56
N THR A 303 -16.90 -13.46 11.17
CA THR A 303 -18.26 -12.99 10.84
C THR A 303 -18.32 -12.47 9.41
N ALA A 304 -17.30 -11.73 8.98
CA ALA A 304 -17.19 -11.21 7.63
C ALA A 304 -17.11 -12.33 6.58
N ILE A 305 -16.32 -13.38 6.85
CA ILE A 305 -16.21 -14.56 5.99
C ILE A 305 -17.54 -15.30 5.94
N ALA A 306 -18.15 -15.58 7.10
CA ALA A 306 -19.41 -16.31 7.19
C ALA A 306 -20.55 -15.60 6.46
N LYS A 307 -20.63 -14.27 6.60
CA LYS A 307 -21.64 -13.45 5.92
C LYS A 307 -21.25 -13.04 4.49
N LYS A 308 -20.02 -13.36 4.05
CA LYS A 308 -19.42 -12.86 2.81
C LYS A 308 -19.53 -11.34 2.68
N HIS A 309 -19.40 -10.62 3.80
CA HIS A 309 -19.63 -9.19 3.85
C HIS A 309 -18.68 -8.47 4.81
N MET A 310 -17.88 -7.56 4.29
CA MET A 310 -17.08 -6.59 5.05
C MET A 310 -17.24 -5.22 4.39
N PRO A 311 -17.93 -4.25 5.03
CA PRO A 311 -18.09 -2.92 4.46
C PRO A 311 -16.76 -2.19 4.42
N TYR A 312 -16.43 -1.59 3.28
CA TYR A 312 -15.27 -0.73 3.18
C TYR A 312 -15.45 0.52 4.05
N TYR A 313 -14.43 0.86 4.83
CA TYR A 313 -14.51 1.94 5.83
C TYR A 313 -14.82 3.31 5.24
N MET A 314 -14.30 3.63 4.05
CA MET A 314 -14.55 4.93 3.41
C MET A 314 -15.88 4.96 2.63
N ILE A 315 -16.30 3.81 2.06
CA ILE A 315 -17.55 3.65 1.30
C ILE A 315 -18.26 2.39 1.81
N PRO A 316 -19.08 2.47 2.88
CA PRO A 316 -19.68 1.29 3.51
C PRO A 316 -20.50 0.41 2.56
N GLU A 317 -21.05 1.00 1.50
CA GLU A 317 -21.81 0.32 0.46
C GLU A 317 -20.94 -0.60 -0.41
N ARG A 318 -19.61 -0.41 -0.43
CA ARG A 318 -18.66 -1.28 -1.13
C ARG A 318 -18.27 -2.44 -0.24
N ASN A 319 -18.72 -3.65 -0.57
CA ASN A 319 -18.33 -4.87 0.12
C ASN A 319 -16.93 -5.37 -0.34
N LEU A 320 -16.01 -5.56 0.61
CA LEU A 320 -14.65 -6.06 0.37
C LEU A 320 -14.57 -7.59 0.19
N MET A 321 -15.60 -8.32 0.64
CA MET A 321 -15.69 -9.78 0.49
C MET A 321 -16.39 -10.21 -0.81
N GLU A 322 -17.00 -9.27 -1.53
CA GLU A 322 -17.73 -9.52 -2.79
C GLU A 322 -16.83 -10.15 -3.87
N THR A 323 -15.55 -9.80 -3.87
CA THR A 323 -14.56 -10.28 -4.84
C THR A 323 -13.94 -11.64 -4.50
N CYS A 324 -14.25 -12.20 -3.32
CA CYS A 324 -13.86 -13.55 -2.92
C CYS A 324 -14.78 -14.54 -3.65
N GLY A 325 -14.59 -14.67 -4.97
CA GLY A 325 -15.35 -15.55 -5.85
C GLY A 325 -15.08 -17.02 -5.53
N ILE A 326 -15.77 -17.59 -4.54
CA ILE A 326 -15.35 -18.85 -3.92
C ILE A 326 -16.52 -19.77 -3.55
N ASN A 327 -16.35 -21.03 -3.97
CA ASN A 327 -17.10 -22.21 -3.60
C ASN A 327 -17.47 -22.23 -2.10
N ASN A 328 -18.74 -22.45 -1.79
CA ASN A 328 -19.27 -22.52 -0.42
C ASN A 328 -18.50 -23.49 0.52
N LYS A 329 -17.83 -24.51 -0.02
CA LYS A 329 -16.99 -25.44 0.75
C LYS A 329 -15.75 -24.76 1.35
N LEU A 330 -15.08 -23.89 0.61
CA LEU A 330 -13.89 -23.16 1.08
C LEU A 330 -14.26 -22.11 2.14
N HIS A 331 -15.38 -21.40 1.97
CA HIS A 331 -15.89 -20.47 2.98
C HIS A 331 -16.13 -21.17 4.33
N ARG A 332 -16.76 -22.35 4.32
CA ARG A 332 -16.98 -23.12 5.55
C ARG A 332 -15.68 -23.53 6.23
N LYS A 333 -14.70 -23.98 5.45
CA LYS A 333 -13.36 -24.31 5.97
C LYS A 333 -12.73 -23.10 6.66
N TRP A 334 -12.74 -21.93 6.02
CA TRP A 334 -12.13 -20.74 6.61
C TRP A 334 -12.84 -20.27 7.86
N VAL A 335 -14.18 -20.34 7.89
CA VAL A 335 -14.93 -20.05 9.11
C VAL A 335 -14.52 -21.00 10.24
N ALA A 336 -14.32 -22.30 9.94
CA ALA A 336 -13.80 -23.26 10.91
C ALA A 336 -12.37 -22.91 11.35
N ASP A 337 -11.45 -22.64 10.41
CA ASP A 337 -10.06 -22.28 10.73
C ASP A 337 -9.99 -21.04 11.65
N ILE A 338 -10.80 -20.00 11.42
CA ILE A 338 -10.87 -18.84 12.34
C ILE A 338 -11.56 -19.20 13.66
N THR A 339 -12.53 -20.11 13.65
CA THR A 339 -13.21 -20.57 14.88
C THR A 339 -12.24 -21.33 15.79
N ASP A 340 -11.46 -22.26 15.24
CA ASP A 340 -10.42 -22.99 15.96
C ASP A 340 -9.40 -22.02 16.57
N MET A 341 -8.97 -21.00 15.81
CA MET A 341 -8.09 -19.95 16.34
C MET A 341 -8.71 -19.13 17.48
N LEU A 342 -10.02 -18.87 17.44
CA LEU A 342 -10.74 -18.18 18.51
C LEU A 342 -10.82 -19.07 19.77
N GLU A 343 -11.06 -20.36 19.60
CA GLU A 343 -11.11 -21.36 20.69
C GLU A 343 -9.73 -21.61 21.32
N GLU A 344 -8.66 -21.62 20.52
CA GLU A 344 -7.27 -21.62 20.98
C GLU A 344 -6.94 -20.39 21.86
N GLY A 345 -7.67 -19.30 21.67
CA GLY A 345 -7.49 -18.04 22.40
C GLY A 345 -6.10 -17.44 22.17
N PRO A 346 -5.47 -16.82 23.19
CA PRO A 346 -4.17 -16.17 23.04
C PRO A 346 -3.03 -17.10 22.58
N ARG A 347 -3.20 -18.42 22.69
CA ARG A 347 -2.18 -19.41 22.27
C ARG A 347 -1.91 -19.36 20.76
N VAL A 348 -2.87 -18.88 19.95
CA VAL A 348 -2.68 -18.70 18.50
C VAL A 348 -1.44 -17.85 18.19
N ILE A 349 -1.10 -16.90 19.07
CA ILE A 349 0.07 -16.02 18.93
C ILE A 349 1.39 -16.83 18.95
N LEU A 350 1.43 -17.97 19.63
CA LEU A 350 2.62 -18.82 19.69
C LEU A 350 2.89 -19.56 18.36
N ARG A 351 1.90 -19.62 17.46
CA ARG A 351 2.04 -20.18 16.11
C ARG A 351 2.76 -19.21 15.15
N LEU A 352 2.83 -17.93 15.51
CA LEU A 352 3.48 -16.91 14.69
C LEU A 352 4.97 -17.18 14.61
N GLU A 353 5.51 -17.21 13.39
CA GLU A 353 6.89 -17.65 13.15
C GLU A 353 7.88 -16.77 13.89
N LYS A 354 7.68 -15.45 13.84
CA LYS A 354 8.52 -14.47 14.56
C LYS A 354 8.54 -14.70 16.07
N ILE A 355 7.43 -15.15 16.66
CA ILE A 355 7.33 -15.39 18.10
C ILE A 355 7.98 -16.72 18.46
N ARG A 356 7.77 -17.75 17.64
CA ARG A 356 8.43 -19.04 17.80
C ARG A 356 9.96 -18.89 17.74
N LYS A 357 10.48 -18.16 16.74
CA LYS A 357 11.91 -17.84 16.59
C LYS A 357 12.46 -17.00 17.75
N ALA A 358 11.67 -16.10 18.32
CA ALA A 358 12.08 -15.31 19.49
C ALA A 358 12.07 -16.10 20.82
N SER A 359 11.33 -17.22 20.87
CA SER A 359 11.15 -18.03 22.09
C SER A 359 12.23 -19.10 22.24
N VAL A 360 12.79 -19.58 21.12
CA VAL A 360 14.05 -20.34 21.11
C VAL A 360 15.15 -19.29 21.15
N GLY A 361 15.88 -19.16 22.27
CA GLY A 361 16.80 -18.04 22.54
C GLY A 361 17.46 -17.48 21.28
N SER A 362 17.13 -16.24 20.93
CA SER A 362 17.64 -15.64 19.69
C SER A 362 19.16 -15.53 19.77
N PRO A 363 19.89 -15.90 18.69
CA PRO A 363 21.33 -15.72 18.64
C PRO A 363 21.74 -14.30 19.05
N GLU A 364 22.90 -14.16 19.69
CA GLU A 364 23.43 -12.86 20.15
C GLU A 364 23.37 -11.76 19.06
N PRO A 365 23.69 -12.04 17.77
CA PRO A 365 23.52 -11.08 16.68
C PRO A 365 22.08 -10.57 16.51
N MET A 366 21.08 -11.44 16.64
CA MET A 366 19.67 -11.06 16.55
C MET A 366 19.22 -10.24 17.77
N LEU A 367 19.81 -10.51 18.93
CA LEU A 367 19.56 -9.72 20.13
C LEU A 367 20.16 -8.31 20.00
N TRP A 368 21.39 -8.19 19.51
CA TRP A 368 22.03 -6.91 19.17
C TRP A 368 21.19 -6.15 18.15
N TYR A 369 20.83 -6.82 17.05
CA TYR A 369 20.03 -6.24 15.98
C TYR A 369 18.68 -5.74 16.50
N SER A 370 18.01 -6.50 17.37
CA SER A 370 16.75 -6.07 17.96
C SER A 370 16.85 -4.78 18.78
N LYS A 371 18.02 -4.53 19.40
CA LYS A 371 18.30 -3.29 20.14
C LYS A 371 18.65 -2.13 19.21
N LYS A 372 19.37 -2.40 18.12
CA LYS A 372 19.89 -1.42 17.17
C LYS A 372 19.00 -1.16 15.96
N ARG A 373 17.94 -1.96 15.78
CA ARG A 373 16.99 -1.89 14.66
C ARG A 373 16.50 -0.48 14.37
N MET A 374 16.19 0.31 15.40
CA MET A 374 15.72 1.68 15.21
C MET A 374 16.82 2.57 14.62
N GLU A 375 18.04 2.51 15.14
CA GLU A 375 19.19 3.28 14.64
C GLU A 375 19.52 2.92 13.20
N LEU A 376 19.58 1.63 12.89
CA LEU A 376 19.85 1.14 11.53
C LEU A 376 18.79 1.57 10.52
N GLU A 377 17.52 1.58 10.93
CA GLU A 377 16.44 2.07 10.08
C GLU A 377 16.50 3.58 9.83
N MET A 378 16.91 4.33 10.85
CA MET A 378 17.09 5.76 10.72
C MET A 378 18.20 6.07 9.72
N LEU A 379 19.35 5.38 9.87
CA LEU A 379 20.47 5.47 8.94
C LEU A 379 20.04 5.09 7.51
N HIS A 380 19.32 3.98 7.35
CA HIS A 380 18.85 3.53 6.03
C HIS A 380 17.97 4.58 5.33
N LEU A 381 16.99 5.15 6.05
CA LEU A 381 16.09 6.16 5.47
C LEU A 381 16.79 7.50 5.23
N GLU A 382 17.75 7.88 6.07
CA GLU A 382 18.59 9.07 5.86
C GLU A 382 19.51 8.88 4.64
N ALA A 383 20.12 7.70 4.49
CA ALA A 383 20.94 7.38 3.33
C ALA A 383 20.10 7.40 2.04
N MET A 384 18.90 6.78 2.05
CA MET A 384 17.96 6.85 0.93
C MET A 384 17.63 8.30 0.54
N LYS A 385 17.50 9.20 1.52
CA LYS A 385 17.27 10.63 1.29
C LYS A 385 18.51 11.28 0.66
N ARG A 386 19.70 11.10 1.24
CA ARG A 386 20.97 11.65 0.73
C ARG A 386 21.24 11.25 -0.71
N THR A 387 20.96 9.99 -1.09
CA THR A 387 21.11 9.53 -2.48
C THR A 387 20.26 10.35 -3.46
N VAL A 388 19.06 10.78 -3.05
CA VAL A 388 18.19 11.64 -3.88
C VAL A 388 18.67 13.09 -3.88
N GLU A 389 19.25 13.58 -2.79
CA GLU A 389 19.76 14.95 -2.68
C GLU A 389 21.07 15.14 -3.46
N CYS A 390 22.02 14.20 -3.41
CA CYS A 390 23.26 14.24 -4.20
C CYS A 390 23.00 14.27 -5.72
N ARG A 391 21.81 13.84 -6.17
CA ARG A 391 21.34 13.98 -7.56
C ARG A 391 21.30 15.45 -8.02
N TYR A 392 21.04 16.38 -7.12
CA TYR A 392 20.90 17.80 -7.45
C TYR A 392 22.25 18.52 -7.56
N GLU A 393 23.33 17.92 -7.08
CA GLU A 393 24.68 18.51 -7.14
C GLU A 393 25.47 18.07 -8.39
N ASN A 394 25.13 16.92 -8.98
CA ASN A 394 25.75 16.42 -10.21
C ASN A 394 24.72 16.43 -11.36
N GLU A 395 24.83 17.40 -12.27
CA GLU A 395 23.94 17.53 -13.43
C GLU A 395 23.96 16.27 -14.33
N MET A 396 22.77 15.92 -14.85
CA MET A 396 22.46 14.93 -15.89
C MET A 396 22.64 13.43 -15.56
N LEU A 397 21.54 12.80 -15.14
CA LEU A 397 21.31 11.36 -15.34
C LEU A 397 19.89 11.15 -15.89
N ASN A 398 19.79 10.45 -17.03
CA ASN A 398 18.51 10.13 -17.69
C ASN A 398 17.67 9.14 -16.84
N TYR A 399 16.38 8.98 -17.17
CA TYR A 399 15.46 8.10 -16.41
C TYR A 399 15.97 6.65 -16.25
N SER A 400 16.68 6.13 -17.26
CA SER A 400 17.37 4.83 -17.21
C SER A 400 18.46 4.82 -16.14
N ASP A 401 19.30 5.85 -16.08
CA ASP A 401 20.35 5.99 -15.07
C ASP A 401 19.79 6.25 -13.66
N PHE A 402 18.59 6.83 -13.54
CA PHE A 402 17.89 6.95 -12.26
C PHE A 402 17.43 5.59 -11.74
N VAL A 403 16.84 4.75 -12.59
CA VAL A 403 16.44 3.38 -12.18
C VAL A 403 17.70 2.60 -11.80
N LEU A 404 18.78 2.70 -12.58
CA LEU A 404 20.06 2.03 -12.31
C LEU A 404 20.78 2.54 -11.07
N ASN A 405 20.93 3.84 -10.90
CA ASN A 405 21.57 4.40 -9.71
C ASN A 405 20.68 4.23 -8.48
N ALA A 406 19.36 4.37 -8.60
CA ALA A 406 18.49 4.03 -7.50
C ALA A 406 18.50 2.52 -7.19
N ILE A 407 18.81 1.61 -8.11
CA ILE A 407 18.92 0.17 -7.80
C ILE A 407 20.32 -0.16 -7.25
N ARG A 408 21.39 0.34 -7.88
CA ARG A 408 22.80 0.11 -7.51
C ARG A 408 23.23 0.86 -6.24
N PHE A 409 22.87 2.13 -6.06
CA PHE A 409 23.18 2.89 -4.85
C PHE A 409 22.28 2.51 -3.65
N ARG A 410 21.01 2.10 -3.86
CA ARG A 410 20.10 1.76 -2.74
C ARG A 410 20.48 0.47 -2.01
N SER A 411 21.18 -0.45 -2.65
CA SER A 411 21.64 -1.69 -2.03
C SER A 411 23.09 -1.56 -1.57
N ALA A 412 24.04 -1.18 -2.44
CA ALA A 412 25.45 -1.29 -2.12
C ALA A 412 25.93 -0.32 -1.04
N GLU A 413 25.77 1.01 -1.19
CA GLU A 413 26.30 1.96 -0.19
C GLU A 413 25.54 1.94 1.14
N VAL A 414 24.21 1.76 1.11
CA VAL A 414 23.39 1.78 2.34
C VAL A 414 23.49 0.48 3.12
N LEU A 415 23.56 -0.68 2.45
CA LEU A 415 23.92 -1.92 3.15
C LEU A 415 25.36 -1.84 3.61
N LEU A 416 26.29 -1.26 2.83
CA LEU A 416 27.68 -1.13 3.24
C LEU A 416 27.83 -0.21 4.45
N GLU A 417 27.16 0.94 4.56
CA GLU A 417 27.21 1.80 5.76
C GLU A 417 26.64 1.09 7.00
N VAL A 418 25.51 0.40 6.84
CA VAL A 418 24.89 -0.39 7.91
C VAL A 418 25.78 -1.58 8.32
N GLN A 419 26.32 -2.32 7.34
CA GLN A 419 27.25 -3.44 7.54
C GLN A 419 28.58 -2.95 8.14
N LEU A 420 29.10 -1.80 7.73
CA LEU A 420 30.31 -1.19 8.26
C LEU A 420 30.10 -0.77 9.72
N GLN A 421 28.96 -0.16 10.05
CA GLN A 421 28.65 0.19 11.44
C GLN A 421 28.47 -1.06 12.30
N MET A 422 27.85 -2.12 11.75
CA MET A 422 27.74 -3.42 12.41
C MET A 422 29.12 -4.05 12.68
N ILE A 423 30.05 -3.99 11.71
CA ILE A 423 31.43 -4.47 11.86
C ILE A 423 32.20 -3.64 12.89
N GLN A 424 32.04 -2.31 12.86
CA GLN A 424 32.67 -1.39 13.82
C GLN A 424 32.17 -1.61 15.26
N GLU A 425 30.92 -2.02 15.43
CA GLU A 425 30.33 -2.37 16.73
C GLU A 425 30.55 -3.85 17.12
N GLY A 426 31.32 -4.62 16.34
CA GLY A 426 31.79 -5.95 16.71
C GLY A 426 31.03 -7.15 16.12
N CYS A 427 30.09 -6.96 15.17
CA CYS A 427 29.47 -8.07 14.44
C CYS A 427 30.45 -8.66 13.41
N SER A 428 30.54 -9.99 13.34
CA SER A 428 31.32 -10.65 12.29
C SER A 428 30.60 -10.62 10.94
N VAL A 429 31.35 -10.86 9.86
CA VAL A 429 30.77 -10.99 8.51
C VAL A 429 29.76 -12.16 8.43
N ASN A 430 29.98 -13.24 9.21
CA ASN A 430 29.03 -14.35 9.28
C ASN A 430 27.74 -13.97 10.02
N ASP A 431 27.83 -13.08 11.01
CA ASP A 431 26.65 -12.54 11.71
C ASP A 431 25.82 -11.65 10.78
N LEU A 432 26.48 -10.90 9.89
CA LEU A 432 25.81 -10.10 8.87
C LEU A 432 25.03 -10.95 7.87
N ILE A 433 25.66 -12.00 7.34
CA ILE A 433 25.02 -12.94 6.42
C ILE A 433 23.82 -13.62 7.11
N TYR A 434 23.99 -14.05 8.37
CA TYR A 434 22.92 -14.65 9.16
C TYR A 434 21.75 -13.69 9.39
N ILE A 435 22.03 -12.42 9.71
CA ILE A 435 21.01 -11.39 9.90
C ILE A 435 20.30 -11.08 8.57
N GLU A 436 21.02 -10.97 7.45
CA GLU A 436 20.43 -10.78 6.13
C GLU A 436 19.50 -11.93 5.73
N ASP A 437 19.96 -13.18 5.89
CA ASP A 437 19.16 -14.38 5.59
C ASP A 437 17.91 -14.50 6.49
N GLU A 438 18.03 -14.15 7.79
CA GLU A 438 16.89 -14.10 8.71
C GLU A 438 15.94 -12.92 8.44
N MET A 439 16.43 -11.82 7.87
CA MET A 439 15.64 -10.63 7.56
C MET A 439 14.95 -10.67 6.20
N LEU A 440 15.49 -11.43 5.25
CA LEU A 440 14.94 -11.65 3.91
C LEU A 440 13.82 -12.71 3.88
N MET A 441 13.61 -13.47 4.96
CA MET A 441 12.45 -14.35 5.21
C MET A 441 11.28 -13.63 5.94
#